data_AF-A0A9P5M4X2-F1
#
_entry.id   AF-A0A9P5M4X2-F1
#
_cell.length_a   1.000
_cell.length_b   1.000
_cell.length_c   1.000
_cell.angle_alpha   90.00
_cell.angle_beta   90.00
_cell.angle_gamma   90.00
#
_symmetry.space_group_name_H-M   'P 1'
#
loop_
_entity.id
_entity.type
_entity.pdbx_description
1 polymer ?
#
loop_
_entity_poly.entity_id
_entity_poly.type
_entity_poly.pdbx_seq_one_letter_code
_entity_poly.pdbx_strand_id
1 'polypeptide(L)' 'LHPFDLLHLSWASKELRAIIMTKNARHMWVGSFSNLSPIPKCPPTMNEPQFAAFLFDAICS' A
#
# COMPACT_ATOMS: atom_id res chain seq x y z
N LEU A 1 -10.61 -0.77 -4.11
CA LEU A 1 -9.99 -0.56 -2.78
C LEU A 1 -8.85 0.42 -2.97
N HIS A 2 -8.83 1.50 -2.21
CA HIS A 2 -7.78 2.49 -2.36
C HIS A 2 -6.52 2.00 -1.61
N PRO A 3 -5.30 2.15 -2.16
CA PRO A 3 -4.07 1.78 -1.46
C PRO A 3 -3.90 2.51 -0.11
N PHE A 4 -4.45 3.72 0.02
CA PHE A 4 -4.55 4.42 1.31
C PHE A 4 -5.40 3.67 2.35
N ASP A 5 -6.52 3.08 1.94
CA ASP A 5 -7.37 2.31 2.86
C ASP A 5 -6.63 1.06 3.34
N LEU A 6 -5.93 0.37 2.43
CA LEU A 6 -5.04 -0.75 2.79
C LEU A 6 -3.96 -0.33 3.78
N LEU A 7 -3.36 0.85 3.59
CA LEU A 7 -2.36 1.41 4.48
C LEU A 7 -2.96 1.71 5.87
N HIS A 8 -4.10 2.38 5.92
CA HIS A 8 -4.81 2.68 7.16
C HIS A 8 -5.28 1.42 7.89
N LEU A 9 -5.78 0.42 7.18
CA LEU A 9 -6.12 -0.88 7.77
C LEU A 9 -4.90 -1.56 8.39
N SER A 10 -3.73 -1.42 7.76
CA SER A 10 -2.46 -1.91 8.31
C SER A 10 -1.98 -1.13 9.54
N TRP A 11 -2.45 0.09 9.77
CA TRP A 11 -2.16 0.85 10.98
C TRP A 11 -3.20 0.66 12.07
N ALA A 12 -4.47 0.46 11.68
CA ALA A 12 -5.59 0.29 12.59
C ALA A 12 -5.52 -1.04 13.36
N SER A 13 -4.99 -2.11 12.76
CA SER A 13 -4.86 -3.41 13.42
C SER A 13 -3.52 -4.08 13.12
N LYS A 14 -2.87 -4.59 14.17
CA LYS A 14 -1.64 -5.39 14.05
C LYS A 14 -1.88 -6.69 13.27
N GLU A 15 -3.06 -7.28 13.38
CA GLU A 15 -3.42 -8.51 12.67
C GLU A 15 -3.58 -8.23 11.17
N LEU A 16 -4.31 -7.15 10.83
CA LEU A 16 -4.44 -6.72 9.45
C LEU A 16 -3.09 -6.32 8.87
N ARG A 17 -2.24 -5.63 9.64
CA ARG A 17 -0.85 -5.35 9.24
C ARG A 17 -0.08 -6.62 8.90
N ALA A 18 -0.17 -7.63 9.75
CA ALA A 18 0.52 -8.90 9.55
C ALA A 18 0.07 -9.58 8.26
N ILE A 19 -1.21 -9.46 7.88
CA ILE A 19 -1.75 -10.01 6.63
C ILE A 19 -1.34 -9.15 5.43
N ILE A 20 -1.59 -7.84 5.48
CA ILE A 20 -1.44 -6.88 4.38
C ILE A 20 0.04 -6.67 4.01
N MET A 21 0.97 -6.79 4.97
CA MET A 21 2.41 -6.67 4.71
C MET A 21 3.06 -7.99 4.27
N THR A 22 2.29 -9.07 4.04
CA THR A 22 2.84 -10.31 3.49
C THR A 22 2.98 -10.26 1.97
N LYS A 23 3.88 -11.10 1.43
CA LYS A 23 3.98 -11.33 -0.02
C LYS A 23 2.66 -11.82 -0.63
N ASN A 24 1.84 -12.53 0.15
CA ASN A 24 0.55 -13.03 -0.33
C ASN A 24 -0.41 -11.87 -0.60
N ALA A 25 -0.36 -10.78 0.18
CA ALA A 25 -1.18 -9.59 -0.02
C ALA A 25 -0.74 -8.69 -1.19
N ARG A 26 0.35 -9.02 -1.90
CA ARG A 26 0.85 -8.23 -3.03
C ARG A 26 -0.21 -8.00 -4.11
N HIS A 27 -1.01 -9.01 -4.41
CA HIS A 27 -2.08 -8.90 -5.41
C HIS A 27 -3.12 -7.82 -5.03
N MET A 28 -3.42 -7.66 -3.74
CA MET A 28 -4.33 -6.63 -3.26
C MET A 28 -3.76 -5.23 -3.51
N TRP A 29 -2.46 -5.05 -3.26
CA TRP A 29 -1.79 -3.78 -3.51
C TRP A 29 -1.75 -3.44 -5.00
N VAL A 30 -1.33 -4.37 -5.85
CA VAL A 30 -1.27 -4.17 -7.31
C VAL A 30 -2.66 -3.83 -7.85
N GLY A 31 -3.71 -4.56 -7.44
CA GLY A 31 -5.09 -4.25 -7.84
C GLY A 31 -5.57 -2.89 -7.34
N SER A 32 -5.12 -2.46 -6.16
CA SER A 32 -5.46 -1.14 -5.61
C SER A 32 -4.78 -0.01 -6.38
N PHE A 33 -3.52 -0.18 -6.79
CA PHE A 33 -2.81 0.77 -7.63
C PHE A 33 -3.33 0.81 -9.07
N SER A 34 -3.72 -0.31 -9.67
CA SER A 34 -4.29 -0.32 -11.03
C SER A 34 -5.59 0.49 -11.15
N ASN A 35 -6.33 0.68 -10.05
CA ASN A 35 -7.52 1.52 -10.03
C ASN A 35 -7.22 3.02 -9.99
N LEU A 36 -5.98 3.39 -9.68
CA LEU A 36 -5.52 4.76 -9.68
C LEU A 36 -4.69 4.97 -10.95
N SER A 37 -5.26 5.65 -11.93
CA SER A 37 -4.52 6.20 -13.06
C SER A 37 -4.74 7.70 -13.01
N PRO A 38 -3.69 8.55 -12.96
CA PRO A 38 -2.35 8.36 -13.53
C PRO A 38 -1.22 8.33 -12.49
N ILE A 39 -1.17 7.33 -11.60
CA ILE A 39 -0.03 7.20 -10.67
C ILE A 39 1.15 6.45 -11.31
N PRO A 40 2.39 6.82 -10.95
CA PRO A 40 3.58 6.10 -11.39
C PRO A 40 3.54 4.64 -10.91
N LYS A 41 4.08 3.73 -11.73
CA LYS A 41 4.31 2.35 -11.29
C LYS A 41 5.31 2.33 -10.14
N CYS A 42 5.06 1.45 -9.17
CA CYS A 42 5.99 1.23 -8.05
C CYS A 42 7.39 0.93 -8.60
N PRO A 43 8.43 1.69 -8.18
CA PRO A 43 9.78 1.44 -8.63
C PRO A 43 10.28 0.08 -8.13
N PRO A 44 11.17 -0.60 -8.87
CA PRO A 44 11.68 -1.94 -8.51
C PRO A 44 12.52 -1.94 -7.22
N THR A 45 12.94 -0.77 -6.75
CA THR A 45 13.67 -0.58 -5.49
C THR A 45 12.76 -0.56 -4.27
N MET A 46 11.45 -0.49 -4.45
CA MET A 46 10.47 -0.32 -3.37
C MET A 46 9.37 -1.38 -3.48
N ASN A 47 8.86 -1.82 -2.32
CA ASN A 47 7.71 -2.69 -2.28
C ASN A 47 6.41 -1.89 -2.38
N GLU A 48 5.35 -2.48 -2.91
CA GLU A 48 4.04 -1.86 -3.05
C GLU A 48 3.50 -1.18 -1.76
N PRO A 49 3.58 -1.79 -0.55
CA PRO A 49 3.18 -1.10 0.69
C PRO A 49 4.06 0.09 1.06
N GLN A 50 5.36 0.02 0.77
CA GLN A 50 6.29 1.14 0.99
C GLN A 50 6.02 2.27 0.00
N PHE A 51 5.66 1.93 -1.23
CA PHE A 51 5.27 2.89 -2.25
C PHE A 51 3.91 3.53 -1.94
N ALA A 52 2.96 2.75 -1.39
CA ALA A 52 1.70 3.28 -0.90
C ALA A 52 1.92 4.24 0.27
N ALA A 53 2.80 3.89 1.22
CA ALA A 53 3.24 4.84 2.22
C ALA A 53 3.84 6.06 1.51
N PHE A 54 4.88 5.95 0.69
CA PHE A 54 5.47 7.11 0.02
C PHE A 54 4.48 8.03 -0.75
N LEU A 55 3.45 7.45 -1.39
CA LEU A 55 2.42 8.20 -2.12
C LEU A 55 1.37 8.87 -1.22
N PHE A 56 0.99 8.24 -0.12
CA PHE A 56 -0.14 8.68 0.72
C PHE A 56 0.24 9.05 2.15
N ASP A 57 1.48 8.82 2.53
CA ASP A 57 2.08 9.16 3.81
C ASP A 57 2.34 10.67 3.79
N ALA A 58 1.30 11.40 4.16
CA ALA A 58 1.40 12.76 4.66
C ALA A 58 1.68 12.74 6.18
N ILE A 59 2.39 11.74 6.70
CA ILE A 59 2.93 11.83 8.06
C ILE A 59 4.16 12.73 7.97
N CYS A 60 3.88 14.03 7.99
CA CYS A 60 4.87 15.06 8.27
C CYS A 60 5.63 14.70 9.56
N SER A 61 6.95 14.88 9.49
CA SER A 61 7.86 15.02 10.64
C SER A 61 7.37 16.05 11.65
#